data_AF-A0A2V8DG49-F1
#
_entry.id   AF-A0A2V8DG49-F1
#
_cell.length_a   1.000
_cell.length_b   1.000
_cell.length_c   1.000
_cell.angle_alpha   90.00
_cell.angle_beta   90.00
_cell.angle_gamma   90.00
#
_symmetry.space_group_name_H-M   'P 1'
#
loop_
_entity.id
_entity.type
_entity.pdbx_description
1 polymer ?
#
loop_
_entity_poly.entity_id
_entity_poly.type
_entity_poly.pdbx_seq_one_letter_code
_entity_poly.pdbx_strand_id
1 'polypeptide(L)'
;MDLAIVERAVALFPPLGGENGWSARFSRELNATDDREHFRPAGGGLPIVEGKQIEPFRVDLESARRSTSARDARRLLDPPRHERPRLAYRDVASATNRITLIAAILPAGCVSTHTVFCLRTPLPLQSQLFLCAMFNSLVVNYLVRRRVTTHVTTATIEQLPIPRREDRPRAFREIAALARVLGRRQDGAAFARLHARVAELYQLSTAEFEHVLDTFPLVPREERDAALRLYAATETQRTQG
;
A
#
# COMPACT_ATOMS: atom_id res chain seq x y z
N MET A 1 13.20 -17.89 -12.34
CA MET A 1 11.94 -17.58 -11.63
C MET A 1 11.73 -16.08 -11.46
N ASP A 2 12.69 -15.36 -10.88
CA ASP A 2 12.55 -13.92 -10.62
C ASP A 2 12.20 -13.06 -11.83
N LEU A 3 12.99 -13.18 -12.91
CA LEU A 3 12.77 -12.44 -14.14
C LEU A 3 11.38 -12.75 -14.73
N ALA A 4 11.01 -14.02 -14.79
CA ALA A 4 9.72 -14.48 -15.33
C ALA A 4 8.52 -13.89 -14.58
N ILE A 5 8.59 -13.79 -13.24
CA ILE A 5 7.52 -13.17 -12.43
C ILE A 5 7.40 -11.67 -12.76
N VAL A 6 8.54 -10.97 -12.88
CA VAL A 6 8.56 -9.53 -13.18
C VAL A 6 8.04 -9.25 -14.60
N GLU A 7 8.52 -9.99 -15.59
CA GLU A 7 8.09 -9.87 -17.00
C GLU A 7 6.60 -10.16 -17.13
N ARG A 8 6.10 -11.23 -16.48
CA ARG A 8 4.67 -11.54 -16.48
C ARG A 8 3.85 -10.41 -15.87
N ALA A 9 4.27 -9.85 -14.74
CA ALA A 9 3.56 -8.74 -14.11
C ALA A 9 3.46 -7.52 -15.05
N VAL A 10 4.56 -7.15 -15.72
CA VAL A 10 4.58 -6.04 -16.68
C VAL A 10 3.74 -6.32 -17.94
N ALA A 11 3.72 -7.58 -18.41
CA ALA A 11 2.90 -7.98 -19.54
C ALA A 11 1.40 -7.99 -19.21
N LEU A 12 1.04 -8.33 -17.96
CA LEU A 12 -0.35 -8.42 -17.52
C LEU A 12 -0.98 -7.06 -17.24
N PHE A 13 -0.23 -6.12 -16.66
CA PHE A 13 -0.81 -4.88 -16.13
C PHE A 13 -0.02 -3.64 -16.50
N PRO A 14 -0.71 -2.54 -16.86
CA PRO A 14 -0.05 -1.28 -17.15
C PRO A 14 0.62 -0.70 -15.89
N PRO A 15 1.63 0.17 -16.06
CA PRO A 15 2.18 0.96 -14.96
C PRO A 15 1.10 1.77 -14.25
N LEU A 16 1.15 1.81 -12.92
CA LEU A 16 0.20 2.50 -12.06
C LEU A 16 0.02 3.99 -12.47
N GLY A 17 1.10 4.65 -12.85
CA GLY A 17 1.11 6.04 -13.29
C GLY A 17 0.81 6.24 -14.78
N GLY A 18 0.66 5.17 -15.57
CA GLY A 18 0.34 5.29 -16.99
C GLY A 18 -1.09 5.75 -17.24
N GLU A 19 -1.33 6.41 -18.37
CA GLU A 19 -2.66 6.89 -18.79
C GLU A 19 -3.65 5.75 -19.02
N ASN A 20 -3.18 4.64 -19.58
CA ASN A 20 -3.93 3.40 -19.72
C ASN A 20 -4.07 2.62 -18.39
N GLY A 21 -3.38 3.09 -17.34
CA GLY A 21 -3.35 2.53 -16.00
C GLY A 21 -4.33 3.22 -15.06
N TRP A 22 -3.81 3.71 -13.93
CA TRP A 22 -4.59 4.47 -12.94
C TRP A 22 -4.36 5.98 -13.04
N SER A 23 -3.40 6.43 -13.84
CA SER A 23 -2.88 7.80 -13.82
C SER A 23 -2.57 8.27 -12.39
N ALA A 24 -2.15 7.34 -11.52
CA ALA A 24 -1.94 7.66 -10.12
C ALA A 24 -0.67 8.50 -9.98
N ARG A 25 -0.78 9.60 -9.24
CA ARG A 25 0.32 10.49 -8.89
C ARG A 25 0.37 10.64 -7.39
N PHE A 26 1.57 10.65 -6.84
CA PHE A 26 1.79 10.85 -5.41
C PHE A 26 2.58 12.14 -5.13
N SER A 27 2.47 12.65 -3.91
CA SER A 27 3.22 13.81 -3.46
C SER A 27 3.40 13.79 -1.95
N ARG A 28 4.45 14.46 -1.49
CA ARG A 28 4.59 14.84 -0.08
C ARG A 28 3.56 15.94 0.24
N GLU A 29 3.20 16.03 1.50
CA GLU A 29 2.41 17.14 2.02
C GLU A 29 3.36 18.17 2.65
N LEU A 30 3.56 18.15 3.96
CA LEU A 30 4.43 19.10 4.65
C LEU A 30 5.88 18.59 4.69
N ASN A 31 6.84 19.49 4.86
CA ASN A 31 8.22 19.17 5.20
C ASN A 31 8.49 19.55 6.67
N ALA A 32 8.92 18.58 7.49
CA ALA A 32 9.20 18.81 8.91
C ALA A 32 10.29 19.86 9.19
N THR A 33 11.20 20.10 8.24
CA THR A 33 12.23 21.14 8.36
C THR A 33 11.70 22.49 7.88
N ASP A 34 11.14 22.54 6.68
CA ASP A 34 10.76 23.81 6.04
C ASP A 34 9.49 24.40 6.66
N ASP A 35 8.51 23.57 7.05
CA ASP A 35 7.23 24.01 7.61
C ASP A 35 7.24 24.02 9.16
N ARG A 36 8.41 23.93 9.79
CA ARG A 36 8.56 23.74 11.24
C ARG A 36 7.85 24.83 12.05
N GLU A 37 7.81 26.06 11.55
CA GLU A 37 7.14 27.19 12.21
C GLU A 37 5.61 27.01 12.31
N HIS A 38 5.01 26.16 11.49
CA HIS A 38 3.58 25.85 11.51
C HIS A 38 3.23 24.65 12.39
N PHE A 39 4.24 24.04 13.03
CA PHE A 39 4.08 22.82 13.82
C PHE A 39 3.92 23.18 15.30
N ARG A 40 2.97 22.52 15.94
CA ARG A 40 2.61 22.69 17.36
C ARG A 40 2.72 21.35 18.07
N PRO A 41 2.77 21.30 19.41
CA PRO A 41 2.59 20.06 20.17
C PRO A 41 1.29 19.34 19.77
N ALA A 42 1.21 18.03 20.05
CA ALA A 42 0.00 17.25 19.84
C ALA A 42 -1.21 17.83 20.62
N GLY A 43 -2.43 17.54 20.17
CA GLY A 43 -3.68 17.88 20.86
C GLY A 43 -4.33 19.23 20.52
N GLY A 44 -3.65 20.12 19.78
CA GLY A 44 -4.14 21.48 19.47
C GLY A 44 -4.56 21.74 18.01
N GLY A 45 -4.76 20.70 17.20
CA GLY A 45 -5.02 20.84 15.76
C GLY A 45 -5.05 19.50 15.02
N LEU A 46 -4.88 19.55 13.70
CA LEU A 46 -4.80 18.37 12.86
C LEU A 46 -3.50 17.61 13.17
N PRO A 47 -3.56 16.30 13.48
CA PRO A 47 -2.36 15.49 13.70
C PRO A 47 -1.44 15.50 12.49
N ILE A 48 -0.13 15.60 12.73
CA ILE A 48 0.91 15.44 11.71
C ILE A 48 1.45 14.01 11.77
N VAL A 49 1.19 13.26 10.70
CA VAL A 49 1.58 11.86 10.52
C VAL A 49 2.99 11.78 9.90
N GLU A 50 3.86 10.98 10.50
CA GLU A 50 5.17 10.62 9.95
C GLU A 50 5.17 9.13 9.60
N GLY A 51 6.22 8.66 8.92
CA GLY A 51 6.30 7.26 8.50
C GLY A 51 6.22 6.25 9.65
N LYS A 52 6.62 6.62 10.87
CA LYS A 52 6.58 5.74 12.06
C LYS A 52 5.15 5.46 12.58
N GLN A 53 4.18 6.31 12.22
CA GLN A 53 2.77 6.10 12.57
C GLN A 53 2.00 5.29 11.52
N ILE A 54 2.67 4.85 10.44
CA ILE A 54 2.06 4.03 9.39
C ILE A 54 2.55 2.59 9.51
N GLU A 55 1.58 1.71 9.75
CA GLU A 55 1.71 0.27 9.68
C GLU A 55 0.93 -0.25 8.46
N PRO A 56 1.12 -1.51 8.03
CA PRO A 56 0.31 -2.07 6.97
C PRO A 56 -1.18 -1.90 7.28
N PHE A 57 -1.89 -1.20 6.38
CA PHE A 57 -3.31 -0.87 6.44
C PHE A 57 -3.75 0.14 7.52
N ARG A 58 -2.86 0.57 8.42
CA ARG A 58 -3.25 1.34 9.61
C ARG A 58 -2.43 2.60 9.81
N VAL A 59 -3.08 3.56 10.44
CA VAL A 59 -2.48 4.82 10.87
C VAL A 59 -2.76 4.98 12.36
N ASP A 60 -1.70 5.15 13.14
CA ASP A 60 -1.79 5.49 14.56
C ASP A 60 -1.73 7.01 14.71
N LEU A 61 -2.91 7.65 14.77
CA LEU A 61 -3.00 9.09 14.96
C LEU A 61 -2.73 9.52 16.40
N GLU A 62 -2.90 8.63 17.37
CA GLU A 62 -2.75 8.95 18.79
C GLU A 62 -1.27 9.12 19.15
N SER A 63 -0.37 8.39 18.49
CA SER A 63 1.08 8.58 18.63
C SER A 63 1.67 9.74 17.81
N ALA A 64 0.82 10.55 17.16
CA ALA A 64 1.27 11.77 16.50
C ALA A 64 1.77 12.78 17.55
N ARG A 65 3.05 13.16 17.47
CA ARG A 65 3.70 14.06 18.45
C ARG A 65 3.54 15.54 18.12
N ARG A 66 3.07 15.85 16.91
CA ARG A 66 2.93 17.20 16.39
C ARG A 66 1.55 17.39 15.78
N SER A 67 1.07 18.62 15.78
CA SER A 67 -0.15 19.03 15.11
C SER A 67 0.08 20.32 14.32
N THR A 68 -0.82 20.66 13.40
CA THR A 68 -0.88 21.98 12.76
C THR A 68 -2.31 22.50 12.79
N SER A 69 -2.50 23.81 12.66
CA SER A 69 -3.85 24.38 12.62
C SER A 69 -4.53 24.07 11.29
N ALA A 70 -5.87 23.97 11.29
CA ALA A 70 -6.62 23.81 10.04
C ALA A 70 -6.39 24.99 9.07
N ARG A 71 -6.16 26.20 9.59
CA ARG A 71 -5.82 27.38 8.79
C ARG A 71 -4.49 27.21 8.07
N ASP A 72 -3.44 26.80 8.80
CA ASP A 72 -2.11 26.59 8.22
C ASP A 72 -2.14 25.43 7.23
N ALA A 73 -2.81 24.32 7.57
CA ALA A 73 -2.95 23.17 6.68
C ALA A 73 -3.62 23.55 5.34
N ARG A 74 -4.72 24.32 5.36
CA ARG A 74 -5.36 24.80 4.13
C ARG A 74 -4.49 25.74 3.31
N ARG A 75 -3.70 26.58 3.97
CA ARG A 75 -2.80 27.52 3.29
C ARG A 75 -1.62 26.81 2.62
N LEU A 76 -1.06 25.80 3.28
CA LEU A 76 0.14 25.08 2.82
C LEU A 76 -0.20 23.95 1.84
N LEU A 77 -1.39 23.36 1.97
CA LEU A 77 -1.84 22.24 1.14
C LEU A 77 -2.97 22.70 0.23
N ASP A 78 -2.60 23.22 -0.94
CA ASP A 78 -3.56 23.57 -2.00
C ASP A 78 -3.40 22.61 -3.20
N PRO A 79 -4.46 21.90 -3.64
CA PRO A 79 -5.78 21.79 -3.00
C PRO A 79 -5.74 21.09 -1.62
N PRO A 80 -6.76 21.30 -0.75
CA PRO A 80 -6.82 20.80 0.63
C PRO A 80 -7.11 19.29 0.71
N ARG A 81 -6.20 18.47 0.18
CA ARG A 81 -6.33 17.01 0.08
C ARG A 81 -6.45 16.31 1.44
N HIS A 82 -6.00 16.94 2.51
CA HIS A 82 -6.11 16.45 3.89
C HIS A 82 -7.56 16.44 4.43
N GLU A 83 -8.50 17.11 3.75
CA GLU A 83 -9.92 17.11 4.10
C GLU A 83 -10.68 15.86 3.60
N ARG A 84 -9.99 14.96 2.87
CA ARG A 84 -10.55 13.68 2.41
C ARG A 84 -9.65 12.51 2.76
N PRO A 85 -10.21 11.28 2.84
CA PRO A 85 -9.39 10.09 2.93
C PRO A 85 -8.47 9.96 1.70
N ARG A 86 -7.20 9.62 1.95
CA ARG A 86 -6.20 9.46 0.90
C ARG A 86 -5.27 8.29 1.19
N LEU A 87 -5.03 7.45 0.19
CA LEU A 87 -3.97 6.44 0.23
C LEU A 87 -2.64 7.13 0.45
N ALA A 88 -1.84 6.61 1.37
CA ALA A 88 -0.46 7.03 1.55
C ALA A 88 0.47 5.84 1.79
N TYR A 89 1.75 6.05 1.54
CA TYR A 89 2.80 5.08 1.81
C TYR A 89 4.06 5.74 2.36
N ARG A 90 4.87 4.94 3.05
CA ARG A 90 6.14 5.38 3.66
C ARG A 90 7.24 5.52 2.61
N ASP A 91 8.02 6.60 2.70
CA ASP A 91 9.22 6.81 1.86
C ASP A 91 10.31 5.79 2.19
N VAL A 92 10.64 5.61 3.47
CA VAL A 92 11.80 4.79 3.88
C VAL A 92 11.42 3.33 4.05
N ALA A 93 12.12 2.46 3.30
CA ALA A 93 12.19 1.04 3.55
C ALA A 93 13.29 0.75 4.59
N SER A 94 12.93 0.11 5.71
CA SER A 94 13.88 -0.33 6.73
C SER A 94 14.08 -1.85 6.67
N ALA A 95 15.31 -2.32 6.90
CA ALA A 95 15.63 -3.74 7.01
C ALA A 95 14.91 -4.44 8.19
N THR A 96 14.46 -3.68 9.19
CA THR A 96 13.69 -4.19 10.33
C THR A 96 12.19 -4.31 10.04
N ASN A 97 11.71 -3.80 8.90
CA ASN A 97 10.29 -3.90 8.53
C ASN A 97 9.98 -5.28 7.94
N ARG A 98 8.78 -5.81 8.24
CA ARG A 98 8.31 -7.09 7.67
C ARG A 98 8.20 -7.07 6.14
N ILE A 99 7.85 -5.90 5.59
CA ILE A 99 7.68 -5.64 4.15
C ILE A 99 8.29 -4.28 3.78
N THR A 100 8.51 -4.03 2.48
CA THR A 100 9.23 -2.86 1.98
C THR A 100 8.31 -1.66 1.77
N LEU A 101 7.23 -1.85 1.00
CA LEU A 101 6.16 -0.90 0.78
C LEU A 101 5.10 -1.09 1.85
N ILE A 102 4.91 -0.07 2.66
CA ILE A 102 3.93 -0.03 3.75
C ILE A 102 2.98 1.13 3.48
N ALA A 103 1.70 0.83 3.40
CA ALA A 103 0.67 1.79 3.02
C ALA A 103 -0.57 1.73 3.91
N ALA A 104 -1.28 2.83 4.02
CA ALA A 104 -2.54 2.94 4.73
C ALA A 104 -3.42 4.03 4.10
N ILE A 105 -4.71 4.05 4.47
CA ILE A 105 -5.58 5.18 4.17
C ILE A 105 -5.45 6.18 5.31
N LEU A 106 -4.87 7.35 5.04
CA LEU A 106 -4.94 8.47 5.98
C LEU A 106 -6.38 8.98 5.99
N PRO A 107 -7.03 9.09 7.17
CA PRO A 107 -8.36 9.67 7.26
C PRO A 107 -8.31 11.18 6.95
N ALA A 108 -9.48 11.76 6.70
CA ALA A 108 -9.62 13.21 6.69
C ALA A 108 -9.25 13.80 8.06
N GLY A 109 -8.79 15.06 8.08
CA GLY A 109 -8.46 15.75 9.32
C GLY A 109 -7.10 15.42 9.91
N CYS A 110 -6.18 14.87 9.10
CA CYS A 110 -4.76 14.73 9.43
C CYS A 110 -3.89 15.12 8.23
N VAL A 111 -2.68 15.60 8.48
CA VAL A 111 -1.67 15.91 7.46
C VAL A 111 -0.46 15.00 7.62
N SER A 112 0.39 14.88 6.61
CA SER A 112 1.63 14.09 6.69
C SER A 112 2.88 14.93 6.45
N THR A 113 4.02 14.40 6.84
CA THR A 113 5.35 14.97 6.50
C THR A 113 5.94 14.33 5.25
N HIS A 114 7.12 14.79 4.82
CA HIS A 114 7.89 14.29 3.68
C HIS A 114 8.28 12.81 3.78
N THR A 115 8.17 12.21 4.97
CA THR A 115 8.41 10.77 5.18
C THR A 115 7.25 9.89 4.69
N VAL A 116 6.16 10.50 4.24
CA VAL A 116 4.93 9.86 3.77
C VAL A 116 4.50 10.51 2.46
N PHE A 117 4.31 9.70 1.43
CA PHE A 117 3.73 10.14 0.16
C PHE A 117 2.23 9.86 0.13
N CYS A 118 1.43 10.87 -0.20
CA CYS A 118 -0.02 10.79 -0.31
C CYS A 118 -0.48 10.81 -1.78
N LEU A 119 -1.56 10.07 -2.07
CA LEU A 119 -2.20 10.06 -3.38
C LEU A 119 -2.78 11.44 -3.72
N ARG A 120 -2.33 11.98 -4.86
CA ARG A 120 -2.81 13.24 -5.42
C ARG A 120 -4.03 13.03 -6.31
N THR A 121 -3.95 12.02 -7.18
CA THR A 121 -5.01 11.67 -8.13
C THR A 121 -6.31 11.37 -7.37
N PRO A 122 -7.42 12.07 -7.67
CA PRO A 122 -8.69 11.82 -6.99
C PRO A 122 -9.24 10.45 -7.42
N LEU A 123 -9.23 9.48 -6.50
CA LEU A 123 -9.79 8.15 -6.71
C LEU A 123 -10.90 7.84 -5.70
N PRO A 124 -11.96 7.12 -6.08
CA PRO A 124 -12.98 6.64 -5.14
C PRO A 124 -12.36 5.81 -4.01
N LEU A 125 -12.94 5.86 -2.81
CA LEU A 125 -12.41 5.17 -1.63
C LEU A 125 -12.19 3.66 -1.86
N GLN A 126 -13.08 2.99 -2.60
CA GLN A 126 -12.91 1.57 -2.93
C GLN A 126 -11.63 1.30 -3.75
N SER A 127 -11.32 2.18 -4.71
CA SER A 127 -10.09 2.12 -5.50
C SER A 127 -8.86 2.35 -4.63
N GLN A 128 -8.93 3.33 -3.71
CA GLN A 128 -7.84 3.56 -2.77
C GLN A 128 -7.62 2.37 -1.83
N LEU A 129 -8.69 1.73 -1.36
CA LEU A 129 -8.60 0.52 -0.53
C LEU A 129 -8.01 -0.67 -1.31
N PHE A 130 -8.39 -0.84 -2.57
CA PHE A 130 -7.76 -1.84 -3.44
C PHE A 130 -6.26 -1.58 -3.58
N LEU A 131 -5.87 -0.35 -3.96
CA LEU A 131 -4.47 0.03 -4.08
C LEU A 131 -3.70 -0.12 -2.76
N CYS A 132 -4.32 0.22 -1.63
CA CYS A 132 -3.77 -0.01 -0.29
C CYS A 132 -3.48 -1.50 -0.06
N ALA A 133 -4.39 -2.39 -0.49
CA ALA A 133 -4.18 -3.83 -0.43
C ALA A 133 -3.04 -4.29 -1.33
N MET A 134 -3.00 -3.79 -2.57
CA MET A 134 -1.91 -4.10 -3.50
C MET A 134 -0.57 -3.67 -2.91
N PHE A 135 -0.48 -2.46 -2.37
CA PHE A 135 0.76 -1.91 -1.80
C PHE A 135 1.29 -2.70 -0.60
N ASN A 136 0.40 -3.26 0.22
CA ASN A 136 0.78 -4.11 1.36
C ASN A 136 0.87 -5.61 1.00
N SER A 137 0.61 -6.00 -0.25
CA SER A 137 0.68 -7.40 -0.67
C SER A 137 2.13 -7.86 -0.80
N LEU A 138 2.41 -9.13 -0.45
CA LEU A 138 3.73 -9.73 -0.60
C LEU A 138 4.19 -9.79 -2.06
N VAL A 139 3.27 -10.01 -3.01
CA VAL A 139 3.59 -10.03 -4.45
C VAL A 139 4.06 -8.66 -4.94
N VAL A 140 3.32 -7.57 -4.64
CA VAL A 140 3.75 -6.23 -5.05
C VAL A 140 5.01 -5.80 -4.29
N ASN A 141 5.12 -6.14 -3.01
CA ASN A 141 6.34 -5.89 -2.24
C ASN A 141 7.56 -6.60 -2.85
N TYR A 142 7.38 -7.81 -3.37
CA TYR A 142 8.43 -8.54 -4.05
C TYR A 142 8.86 -7.81 -5.34
N LEU A 143 7.91 -7.27 -6.10
CA LEU A 143 8.19 -6.44 -7.27
C LEU A 143 8.91 -5.13 -6.92
N VAL A 144 8.56 -4.50 -5.79
CA VAL A 144 9.20 -3.26 -5.29
C VAL A 144 10.64 -3.52 -4.87
N ARG A 145 10.90 -4.62 -4.15
CA ARG A 145 12.24 -4.99 -3.65
C ARG A 145 13.28 -5.15 -4.75
N ARG A 146 12.86 -5.45 -5.98
CA ARG A 146 13.77 -5.54 -7.14
C ARG A 146 14.11 -4.20 -7.78
N ARG A 147 13.43 -3.13 -7.35
CA ARG A 147 13.56 -1.77 -7.90
C ARG A 147 14.02 -0.75 -6.86
N VAL A 148 13.99 -1.09 -5.57
CA VAL A 148 14.27 -0.16 -4.46
C VAL A 148 15.48 -0.62 -3.66
N THR A 149 16.32 0.35 -3.29
CA THR A 149 17.34 0.19 -2.23
C THR A 149 16.75 0.60 -0.87
N THR A 150 16.76 1.90 -0.55
CA THR A 150 16.36 2.43 0.77
C THR A 150 15.10 3.30 0.70
N HIS A 151 14.91 4.01 -0.41
CA HIS A 151 13.81 4.95 -0.60
C HIS A 151 12.81 4.45 -1.63
N VAL A 152 11.56 4.32 -1.21
CA VAL A 152 10.42 4.01 -2.05
C VAL A 152 9.93 5.32 -2.66
N THR A 153 10.51 5.71 -3.78
CA THR A 153 10.20 6.98 -4.46
C THR A 153 8.87 6.91 -5.22
N THR A 154 8.29 8.08 -5.53
CA THR A 154 7.09 8.16 -6.39
C THR A 154 7.34 7.56 -7.77
N ALA A 155 8.51 7.78 -8.37
CA ALA A 155 8.86 7.21 -9.66
C ALA A 155 8.83 5.67 -9.64
N THR A 156 9.34 5.06 -8.56
CA THR A 156 9.29 3.60 -8.42
C THR A 156 7.86 3.08 -8.28
N ILE A 157 7.04 3.75 -7.45
CA ILE A 157 5.65 3.34 -7.21
C ILE A 157 4.77 3.52 -8.43
N GLU A 158 4.91 4.64 -9.14
CA GLU A 158 4.14 4.94 -10.34
C GLU A 158 4.49 4.00 -11.51
N GLN A 159 5.63 3.31 -11.47
CA GLN A 159 6.02 2.29 -12.46
C GLN A 159 5.58 0.87 -12.10
N LEU A 160 4.92 0.65 -10.96
CA LEU A 160 4.47 -0.69 -10.58
C LEU A 160 3.35 -1.18 -11.52
N PRO A 161 3.43 -2.41 -12.04
CA PRO A 161 2.34 -2.99 -12.81
C PRO A 161 1.20 -3.39 -11.87
N ILE A 162 0.08 -2.66 -11.91
CA ILE A 162 -1.03 -2.82 -10.96
C ILE A 162 -2.35 -3.08 -11.73
N PRO A 163 -3.08 -4.17 -11.42
CA PRO A 163 -4.38 -4.45 -12.01
C PRO A 163 -5.37 -3.31 -11.79
N ARG A 164 -6.26 -3.10 -12.76
CA ARG A 164 -7.38 -2.16 -12.69
C ARG A 164 -8.67 -2.90 -12.35
N ARG A 165 -9.73 -2.12 -12.12
CA ARG A 165 -11.06 -2.67 -11.81
C ARG A 165 -11.60 -3.52 -12.95
N GLU A 166 -11.42 -3.07 -14.18
CA GLU A 166 -11.87 -3.70 -15.41
C GLU A 166 -11.22 -5.06 -15.67
N ASP A 167 -9.96 -5.25 -15.23
CA ASP A 167 -9.22 -6.49 -15.49
C ASP A 167 -9.85 -7.67 -14.73
N ARG A 168 -10.25 -7.48 -13.47
CA ARG A 168 -10.90 -8.49 -12.62
C ARG A 168 -11.89 -7.90 -11.59
N PRO A 169 -13.13 -7.53 -11.99
CA PRO A 169 -14.05 -6.77 -11.13
C PRO A 169 -14.46 -7.45 -9.80
N ARG A 170 -14.53 -8.79 -9.77
CA ARG A 170 -14.86 -9.54 -8.55
C ARG A 170 -13.69 -9.52 -7.56
N ALA A 171 -12.49 -9.88 -8.01
CA ALA A 171 -11.27 -9.85 -7.20
C ALA A 171 -10.99 -8.43 -6.69
N PHE A 172 -11.18 -7.41 -7.53
CA PHE A 172 -11.06 -6.01 -7.14
C PHE A 172 -11.91 -5.66 -5.90
N ARG A 173 -13.21 -6.03 -5.92
CA ARG A 173 -14.13 -5.78 -4.80
C ARG A 173 -13.76 -6.57 -3.55
N GLU A 174 -13.38 -7.83 -3.70
CA GLU A 174 -12.96 -8.69 -2.59
C GLU A 174 -11.69 -8.14 -1.91
N ILE A 175 -10.67 -7.81 -2.69
CA ILE A 175 -9.40 -7.25 -2.22
C ILE A 175 -9.60 -5.92 -1.49
N ALA A 176 -10.42 -5.02 -2.04
CA ALA A 176 -10.77 -3.76 -1.36
C ALA A 176 -11.52 -3.99 -0.03
N ALA A 177 -12.36 -5.02 0.05
CA ALA A 177 -13.06 -5.37 1.29
C ALA A 177 -12.10 -5.95 2.33
N LEU A 178 -11.14 -6.80 1.92
CA LEU A 178 -10.10 -7.34 2.80
C LEU A 178 -9.22 -6.23 3.39
N ALA A 179 -8.82 -5.25 2.58
CA ALA A 179 -8.08 -4.08 3.07
C ALA A 179 -8.84 -3.33 4.17
N ARG A 180 -10.16 -3.19 4.04
CA ARG A 180 -11.00 -2.56 5.08
C ARG A 180 -11.02 -3.37 6.37
N VAL A 181 -11.04 -4.70 6.30
CA VAL A 181 -10.99 -5.58 7.49
C VAL A 181 -9.63 -5.44 8.19
N LEU A 182 -8.54 -5.55 7.42
CA LEU A 182 -7.16 -5.47 7.93
C LEU A 182 -6.81 -4.10 8.53
N GLY A 183 -7.39 -3.03 7.99
CA GLY A 183 -7.26 -1.68 8.54
C GLY A 183 -7.98 -1.46 9.87
N ARG A 184 -8.86 -2.37 10.30
CA ARG A 184 -9.60 -2.26 11.57
C ARG A 184 -9.10 -3.22 12.65
N ARG A 185 -8.71 -4.43 12.26
CA ARG A 185 -8.33 -5.49 13.21
C ARG A 185 -7.33 -6.47 12.59
N GLN A 186 -6.54 -7.11 13.44
CA GLN A 186 -5.61 -8.13 12.97
C GLN A 186 -6.46 -9.35 12.64
N ASP A 187 -6.28 -9.90 11.44
CA ASP A 187 -7.11 -11.00 10.94
C ASP A 187 -6.27 -11.85 9.99
N GLY A 188 -5.76 -12.98 10.52
CA GLY A 188 -4.89 -13.89 9.79
C GLY A 188 -5.60 -14.55 8.60
N ALA A 189 -6.91 -14.79 8.68
CA ALA A 189 -7.68 -15.35 7.58
C ALA A 189 -7.84 -14.33 6.44
N ALA A 190 -8.14 -13.08 6.77
CA ALA A 190 -8.20 -11.99 5.79
C ALA A 190 -6.84 -11.72 5.15
N PHE A 191 -5.75 -11.81 5.94
CA PHE A 191 -4.38 -11.72 5.45
C PHE A 191 -4.09 -12.82 4.43
N ALA A 192 -4.26 -14.09 4.82
CA ALA A 192 -4.05 -15.24 3.94
C ALA A 192 -4.87 -15.13 2.64
N ARG A 193 -6.15 -14.74 2.77
CA ARG A 193 -7.06 -14.55 1.63
C ARG A 193 -6.60 -13.44 0.70
N LEU A 194 -6.15 -12.31 1.24
CA LEU A 194 -5.64 -11.20 0.44
C LEU A 194 -4.45 -11.66 -0.41
N HIS A 195 -3.46 -12.30 0.22
CA HIS A 195 -2.23 -12.69 -0.47
C HIS A 195 -2.47 -13.77 -1.52
N ALA A 196 -3.34 -14.76 -1.24
CA ALA A 196 -3.74 -15.75 -2.24
C ALA A 196 -4.46 -15.10 -3.44
N ARG A 197 -5.38 -14.16 -3.20
CA ARG A 197 -6.08 -13.45 -4.29
C ARG A 197 -5.15 -12.57 -5.12
N VAL A 198 -4.17 -11.93 -4.50
CA VAL A 198 -3.18 -11.16 -5.25
C VAL A 198 -2.28 -12.08 -6.08
N ALA A 199 -1.82 -13.22 -5.54
CA ALA A 199 -1.06 -14.20 -6.31
C ALA A 199 -1.83 -14.71 -7.54
N GLU A 200 -3.14 -14.92 -7.39
CA GLU A 200 -4.03 -15.28 -8.49
C GLU A 200 -4.12 -14.19 -9.56
N LEU A 201 -4.21 -12.91 -9.18
CA LEU A 201 -4.24 -11.80 -10.13
C LEU A 201 -2.98 -11.77 -11.01
N TYR A 202 -1.81 -12.03 -10.42
CA TYR A 202 -0.53 -12.09 -11.14
C TYR A 202 -0.26 -13.43 -11.81
N GLN A 203 -1.21 -14.38 -11.76
CA GLN A 203 -1.12 -15.68 -12.41
C GLN A 203 0.19 -16.42 -12.05
N LEU A 204 0.52 -16.42 -10.76
CA LEU A 204 1.66 -17.18 -10.25
C LEU A 204 1.29 -18.66 -10.21
N SER A 205 2.24 -19.55 -10.46
CA SER A 205 2.12 -20.95 -10.02
C SER A 205 2.27 -21.04 -8.50
N THR A 206 1.84 -22.16 -7.89
CA THR A 206 2.09 -22.40 -6.46
C THR A 206 3.58 -22.30 -6.10
N ALA A 207 4.49 -22.85 -6.92
CA ALA A 207 5.94 -22.77 -6.70
C ALA A 207 6.48 -21.33 -6.78
N GLU A 208 5.99 -20.53 -7.74
CA GLU A 208 6.36 -19.11 -7.83
C GLU A 208 5.84 -18.31 -6.63
N PHE A 209 4.64 -18.62 -6.13
CA PHE A 209 4.10 -17.96 -4.97
C PHE A 209 4.86 -18.32 -3.70
N GLU A 210 5.19 -19.60 -3.48
CA GLU A 210 6.05 -20.05 -2.39
C GLU A 210 7.39 -19.31 -2.40
N HIS A 211 8.03 -19.24 -3.57
CA HIS A 211 9.27 -18.48 -3.74
C HIS A 211 9.13 -17.00 -3.37
N VAL A 212 8.04 -16.34 -3.77
CA VAL A 212 7.75 -14.96 -3.36
C VAL A 212 7.66 -14.85 -1.85
N LEU A 213 6.92 -15.75 -1.19
CA LEU A 213 6.75 -15.76 0.27
C LEU A 213 8.08 -15.95 1.01
N ASP A 214 8.98 -16.76 0.47
CA ASP A 214 10.32 -17.02 1.06
C ASP A 214 11.24 -15.82 1.08
N THR A 215 10.98 -14.81 0.24
CA THR A 215 11.71 -13.54 0.31
C THR A 215 11.33 -12.68 1.52
N PHE A 216 10.32 -13.04 2.31
CA PHE A 216 9.84 -12.26 3.46
C PHE A 216 10.03 -12.99 4.81
N PRO A 217 11.28 -13.17 5.28
CA PRO A 217 11.55 -13.95 6.49
C PRO A 217 11.00 -13.32 7.78
N LEU A 218 10.75 -12.01 7.78
CA LEU A 218 10.20 -11.26 8.92
C LEU A 218 8.65 -11.33 8.99
N VAL A 219 7.99 -11.87 7.96
CA VAL A 219 6.56 -12.18 8.02
C VAL A 219 6.43 -13.55 8.70
N PRO A 220 5.59 -13.68 9.76
CA PRO A 220 5.45 -14.94 10.49
C PRO A 220 5.20 -16.13 9.56
N ARG A 221 5.92 -17.23 9.81
CA ARG A 221 5.81 -18.44 8.99
C ARG A 221 4.36 -18.94 8.89
N GLU A 222 3.63 -18.90 10.00
CA GLU A 222 2.22 -19.29 10.04
C GLU A 222 1.34 -18.47 9.07
N GLU A 223 1.57 -17.16 8.99
CA GLU A 223 0.86 -16.27 8.05
C GLU A 223 1.20 -16.58 6.59
N ARG A 224 2.49 -16.86 6.29
CA ARG A 224 2.95 -17.25 4.95
C ARG A 224 2.37 -18.60 4.53
N ASP A 225 2.47 -19.61 5.40
CA ASP A 225 1.98 -20.96 5.13
C ASP A 225 0.44 -20.97 4.95
N ALA A 226 -0.29 -20.16 5.73
CA ALA A 226 -1.74 -20.02 5.58
C ALA A 226 -2.13 -19.44 4.22
N ALA A 227 -1.40 -18.42 3.74
CA ALA A 227 -1.60 -17.86 2.41
C ALA A 227 -1.30 -18.89 1.30
N LEU A 228 -0.20 -19.64 1.42
CA LEU A 228 0.20 -20.66 0.45
C LEU A 228 -0.80 -21.80 0.36
N ARG A 229 -1.24 -22.35 1.50
CA ARG A 229 -2.26 -23.42 1.56
C ARG A 229 -3.55 -23.00 0.88
N LEU A 230 -4.00 -21.78 1.15
CA LEU A 230 -5.22 -21.24 0.56
C LEU A 230 -5.07 -21.06 -0.96
N TYR A 231 -3.90 -20.62 -1.43
CA TYR A 231 -3.61 -20.49 -2.85
C TYR A 231 -3.60 -21.85 -3.56
N ALA A 232 -2.86 -22.82 -3.03
CA ALA A 232 -2.76 -24.16 -3.60
C ALA A 232 -4.13 -24.82 -3.76
N ALA A 233 -5.00 -24.73 -2.75
CA ALA A 233 -6.37 -25.25 -2.83
C ALA A 233 -7.19 -24.64 -3.99
N THR A 234 -7.00 -23.34 -4.27
CA THR A 234 -7.69 -22.67 -5.39
C THR A 234 -7.07 -22.97 -6.76
N GLU A 235 -5.77 -23.28 -6.82
CA GLU A 235 -5.12 -23.69 -8.07
C GLU A 235 -5.59 -25.09 -8.47
N THR A 236 -5.61 -26.05 -7.54
CA THR A 236 -6.10 -27.41 -7.80
C THR A 236 -7.53 -27.42 -8.36
N GLN A 237 -8.42 -26.59 -7.81
CA GLN A 237 -9.80 -26.45 -8.29
C GLN A 237 -9.90 -25.87 -9.71
N ARG A 238 -8.93 -25.08 -10.16
CA ARG A 238 -8.86 -24.51 -11.51
C ARG A 238 -8.25 -25.48 -12.53
N THR A 239 -7.39 -26.40 -12.10
CA THR A 239 -6.78 -27.40 -12.99
C THR A 239 -7.68 -28.61 -13.22
N GLN A 240 -8.64 -28.87 -12.32
CA GLN A 240 -9.56 -30.02 -12.37
C GLN A 240 -10.93 -29.73 -13.00
N GLY A 241 -11.23 -28.48 -13.36
CA GLY A 241 -12.51 -28.08 -13.96
C GLY A 241 -12.31 -27.34 -15.27
#